data_AF-A0A538A366-F1
#
_entry.id   AF-A0A538A366-F1
#
_cell.length_a   1.000
_cell.length_b   1.000
_cell.length_c   1.000
_cell.angle_alpha   90.00
_cell.angle_beta   90.00
_cell.angle_gamma   90.00
#
_symmetry.space_group_name_H-M   'P 1'
#
loop_
_entity.id
_entity.type
_entity.pdbx_description
1 polymer ?
#
loop_
_entity_poly.entity_id
_entity_poly.type
_entity_poly.pdbx_seq_one_letter_code
_entity_poly.pdbx_strand_id
1 'polypeptide(L)'
;MTVLVAARDEEETIARTVTSLRAAFPEAEVIVADDGSRDGTAEAAEESGATVLRLPRLGKGQALSAAERAAPPGRLLLCDAELEGDLRGLTNGSGDLVVAAFAER
;
A
#
# COMPACT_ATOMS: atom_id res chain seq x y z
N MET A 1 9.64 -6.66 5.63
CA MET A 1 8.25 -6.20 5.84
C MET A 1 7.73 -5.77 4.49
N THR A 2 6.47 -6.05 4.19
CA THR A 2 5.87 -5.63 2.92
C THR A 2 4.72 -4.68 3.21
N VAL A 3 4.71 -3.54 2.52
CA VAL A 3 3.61 -2.58 2.55
C VAL A 3 2.70 -2.88 1.37
N LEU A 4 1.43 -3.16 1.65
CA LEU A 4 0.39 -3.41 0.66
C LEU A 4 -0.48 -2.18 0.54
N VAL A 5 -0.55 -1.61 -0.67
CA VAL A 5 -1.36 -0.43 -0.97
C VAL A 5 -2.49 -0.86 -1.88
N ALA A 6 -3.74 -0.68 -1.46
CA ALA A 6 -4.87 -0.84 -2.37
C ALA A 6 -5.06 0.45 -3.18
N ALA A 7 -5.12 0.34 -4.52
CA ALA A 7 -5.29 1.49 -5.40
C ALA A 7 -6.34 1.21 -6.48
N ARG A 8 -7.09 2.26 -6.85
CA ARG A 8 -8.03 2.20 -7.97
C ARG A 8 -8.41 3.60 -8.47
N ASP A 9 -8.05 3.92 -9.70
CA ASP A 9 -8.29 5.24 -10.31
C ASP A 9 -7.68 6.37 -9.41
N GLU A 10 -6.42 6.23 -9.00
CA GLU A 10 -5.64 7.04 -8.03
C GLU A 10 -4.37 7.69 -8.65
N GLU A 11 -4.37 7.97 -9.96
CA GLU A 11 -3.22 8.51 -10.70
C GLU A 11 -2.61 9.76 -10.02
N GLU A 12 -3.45 10.62 -9.43
CA GLU A 12 -3.03 11.88 -8.83
C GLU A 12 -2.34 11.72 -7.46
N THR A 13 -2.60 10.63 -6.73
CA THR A 13 -2.21 10.48 -5.32
C THR A 13 -1.14 9.40 -5.11
N ILE A 14 -1.17 8.33 -5.92
CA ILE A 14 -0.42 7.11 -5.67
C ILE A 14 1.10 7.33 -5.63
N ALA A 15 1.64 8.21 -6.49
CA ALA A 15 3.07 8.49 -6.54
C ALA A 15 3.59 9.11 -5.23
N ARG A 16 2.82 10.05 -4.66
CA ARG A 16 3.12 10.70 -3.38
C ARG A 16 3.09 9.67 -2.24
N THR A 17 2.11 8.79 -2.25
CA THR A 17 1.95 7.73 -1.24
C THR A 17 3.10 6.73 -1.28
N VAL A 18 3.44 6.20 -2.46
CA VAL A 18 4.57 5.25 -2.64
C VAL A 18 5.88 5.90 -2.20
N THR A 19 6.15 7.14 -2.62
CA THR A 19 7.37 7.87 -2.24
C THR A 19 7.47 8.04 -0.73
N SER A 20 6.37 8.41 -0.07
CA SER A 20 6.32 8.60 1.38
C SER A 20 6.54 7.29 2.14
N LEU A 21 5.92 6.19 1.68
CA LEU A 21 6.09 4.86 2.27
C LEU A 21 7.53 4.37 2.15
N ARG A 22 8.17 4.54 1.00
CA ARG A 22 9.58 4.18 0.80
C ARG A 22 10.53 5.01 1.66
N ALA A 23 10.22 6.30 1.87
CA ALA A 23 11.00 7.14 2.77
C ALA A 23 10.83 6.73 4.25
N ALA A 24 9.60 6.38 4.65
CA ALA A 24 9.30 5.96 6.02
C ALA A 24 9.85 4.56 6.35
N PHE A 25 9.87 3.66 5.36
CA PHE A 25 10.29 2.27 5.49
C PHE A 25 11.27 1.86 4.36
N PRO A 26 12.54 2.32 4.39
CA PRO A 26 13.49 2.11 3.30
C PRO A 26 13.79 0.65 2.94
N GLU A 27 13.65 -0.26 3.90
CA GLU A 27 13.88 -1.69 3.73
C GLU A 27 12.61 -2.48 3.39
N ALA A 28 11.44 -1.81 3.34
CA ALA A 28 10.20 -2.48 3.02
C ALA A 28 9.98 -2.55 1.51
N GLU A 29 9.46 -3.68 1.06
CA GLU A 29 8.89 -3.79 -0.28
C GLU A 29 7.53 -3.10 -0.28
N VAL A 30 7.23 -2.32 -1.33
CA VAL A 30 5.91 -1.70 -1.52
C VAL A 30 5.23 -2.40 -2.70
N ILE A 31 4.13 -3.08 -2.42
CA ILE A 31 3.27 -3.71 -3.43
C ILE A 31 1.97 -2.91 -3.54
N VAL A 32 1.70 -2.37 -4.72
CA VAL A 32 0.43 -1.74 -5.04
C VAL A 32 -0.48 -2.77 -5.70
N ALA A 33 -1.62 -3.06 -5.08
CA ALA A 33 -2.69 -3.87 -5.63
C ALA A 33 -3.63 -2.96 -6.43
N ASP A 34 -3.39 -2.86 -7.73
CA ASP A 34 -4.20 -2.08 -8.67
C ASP A 34 -5.48 -2.85 -9.02
N ASP A 35 -6.62 -2.42 -8.47
CA ASP A 35 -7.92 -3.10 -8.55
C ASP A 35 -8.71 -2.74 -9.83
N GLY A 36 -8.03 -2.83 -10.97
CA GLY A 36 -8.59 -2.53 -12.29
C GLY A 36 -8.80 -1.04 -12.50
N SER A 37 -7.75 -0.24 -12.29
CA SER A 37 -7.73 1.17 -12.68
C SER A 37 -7.89 1.34 -14.20
N ARG A 38 -8.40 2.50 -14.59
CA ARG A 38 -8.61 2.90 -15.99
C ARG A 38 -7.84 4.17 -16.37
N ASP A 39 -7.01 4.66 -15.45
CA ASP A 39 -6.14 5.81 -15.56
C ASP A 39 -4.66 5.39 -15.41
N GLY A 40 -3.74 6.33 -15.23
CA GLY A 40 -2.30 6.09 -15.08
C GLY A 40 -1.83 5.58 -13.71
N THR A 41 -2.74 5.09 -12.85
CA THR A 41 -2.41 4.68 -11.47
C THR A 41 -1.25 3.68 -11.39
N ALA A 42 -1.28 2.65 -12.23
CA ALA A 42 -0.30 1.58 -12.20
C ALA A 42 1.08 2.08 -12.66
N GLU A 43 1.12 2.85 -13.74
CA GLU A 43 2.34 3.45 -14.28
C GLU A 43 2.97 4.41 -13.24
N ALA A 44 2.17 5.29 -12.64
CA ALA A 44 2.65 6.23 -11.63
C ALA A 44 3.21 5.52 -10.37
N ALA A 45 2.63 4.40 -9.98
CA ALA A 45 3.12 3.56 -8.89
C ALA A 45 4.46 2.87 -9.24
N GLU A 46 4.56 2.27 -10.42
CA GLU A 46 5.78 1.63 -10.92
C GLU A 46 6.94 2.65 -11.01
N GLU A 47 6.69 3.83 -11.57
CA GLU A 47 7.67 4.92 -11.67
C GLU A 47 8.17 5.42 -10.30
N SER A 48 7.31 5.34 -9.28
CA SER A 48 7.67 5.68 -7.89
C SER A 48 8.46 4.57 -7.17
N GLY A 49 8.64 3.42 -7.83
CA GLY A 49 9.42 2.29 -7.36
C GLY A 49 8.63 1.27 -6.53
N ALA A 50 7.32 1.19 -6.73
CA ALA A 50 6.52 0.07 -6.21
C ALA A 50 6.53 -1.11 -7.19
N THR A 51 6.35 -2.32 -6.65
CA THR A 51 5.90 -3.47 -7.43
C THR A 51 4.39 -3.36 -7.62
N VAL A 52 3.87 -3.44 -8.85
CA VAL A 52 2.42 -3.34 -9.09
C VAL A 52 1.83 -4.69 -9.47
N LEU A 53 0.82 -5.10 -8.70
CA LEU A 53 -0.04 -6.22 -9.02
C LEU A 53 -1.31 -5.70 -9.69
N ARG A 54 -1.35 -5.76 -11.02
CA ARG A 54 -2.50 -5.35 -11.83
C ARG A 54 -3.57 -6.45 -11.81
N LEU A 55 -4.78 -6.11 -11.38
CA LEU A 55 -5.89 -7.05 -11.18
C LEU A 55 -7.12 -6.61 -11.97
N PRO A 56 -8.03 -7.54 -12.32
CA PRO A 56 -9.40 -7.14 -12.66
C PRO A 56 -10.07 -6.46 -11.45
N ARG A 57 -11.21 -5.80 -11.66
CA ARG A 57 -11.96 -5.16 -10.56
C ARG A 57 -12.58 -6.23 -9.64
N LEU A 58 -11.92 -6.52 -8.53
CA LEU A 58 -12.27 -7.49 -7.50
C LEU A 58 -12.82 -6.81 -6.23
N GLY A 59 -12.45 -5.55 -6.00
CA GLY A 59 -12.71 -4.80 -4.78
C GLY A 59 -11.51 -4.85 -3.82
N LYS A 60 -11.32 -3.76 -3.06
CA LYS A 60 -10.19 -3.52 -2.14
C LYS A 60 -9.76 -4.73 -1.31
N GLY A 61 -10.71 -5.41 -0.66
CA GLY A 61 -10.39 -6.57 0.18
C GLY A 61 -9.77 -7.73 -0.60
N GLN A 62 -10.34 -8.06 -1.77
CA GLN A 62 -9.82 -9.12 -2.62
C GLN A 62 -8.49 -8.72 -3.29
N ALA A 63 -8.32 -7.44 -3.64
CA ALA A 63 -7.07 -6.91 -4.16
C ALA A 63 -5.93 -7.05 -3.12
N LEU A 64 -6.18 -6.65 -1.87
CA LEU A 64 -5.23 -6.83 -0.77
C LEU A 64 -4.96 -8.31 -0.46
N SER A 65 -5.96 -9.20 -0.52
CA SER A 65 -5.73 -10.64 -0.39
C SER A 65 -4.88 -11.22 -1.53
N ALA A 66 -4.99 -10.68 -2.75
CA ALA A 66 -4.13 -11.09 -3.85
C ALA A 66 -2.68 -10.63 -3.62
N ALA A 67 -2.48 -9.39 -3.16
CA ALA A 67 -1.17 -8.85 -2.85
C ALA A 67 -0.51 -9.55 -1.65
N GLU A 68 -1.28 -9.90 -0.61
CA GLU A 68 -0.78 -10.69 0.52
C GLU A 68 -0.24 -12.05 0.08
N ARG A 69 -0.94 -12.75 -0.82
CA ARG A 69 -0.47 -14.03 -1.38
C ARG A 69 0.77 -13.89 -2.28
N ALA A 70 0.97 -12.72 -2.88
CA ALA A 70 2.14 -12.43 -3.70
C ALA A 70 3.35 -11.98 -2.88
N ALA A 71 3.12 -11.45 -1.67
CA ALA A 71 4.17 -10.96 -0.80
C ALA A 71 5.02 -12.11 -0.21
N PRO A 72 6.32 -11.86 0.05
CA PRO A 72 7.14 -12.82 0.78
C PRO A 72 6.64 -12.99 2.23
N PRO A 73 6.96 -14.12 2.89
CA PRO A 73 6.63 -14.31 4.31
C PRO A 73 7.21 -13.19 5.19
N GLY A 74 6.39 -12.62 6.06
CA GLY A 74 6.83 -11.60 7.00
C GLY A 74 5.72 -10.69 7.49
N ARG A 75 6.11 -9.59 8.16
CA ARG A 75 5.16 -8.56 8.60
C ARG A 75 4.57 -7.82 7.41
N LEU A 76 3.27 -7.56 7.48
CA LEU A 76 2.53 -6.78 6.50
C LEU A 76 2.04 -5.46 7.11
N LEU A 77 2.10 -4.40 6.32
CA LEU A 77 1.44 -3.13 6.61
C LEU A 77 0.43 -2.86 5.50
N LEU A 78 -0.86 -2.74 5.82
CA LEU A 78 -1.91 -2.49 4.83
C LEU A 78 -2.27 -1.00 4.84
N CYS A 79 -2.28 -0.39 3.66
CA CYS A 79 -2.48 1.05 3.47
C CYS A 79 -3.45 1.33 2.32
N ASP A 80 -4.11 2.49 2.37
CA ASP A 80 -4.81 3.07 1.23
C ASP A 80 -3.86 3.87 0.33
N ALA A 81 -4.25 4.05 -0.93
CA ALA A 81 -3.52 4.87 -1.92
C ALA A 81 -3.52 6.38 -1.58
N GLU A 82 -4.44 6.82 -0.73
CA GLU A 82 -4.48 8.17 -0.17
C GLU A 82 -4.19 8.09 1.34
N LEU A 83 -2.93 8.19 1.72
CA LEU A 83 -2.53 8.13 3.12
C LEU A 83 -1.69 9.34 3.50
N GLU A 84 -2.16 10.07 4.51
CA GLU A 84 -1.45 11.19 5.12
C GLU A 84 -1.14 10.87 6.59
N GLY A 85 0.09 11.15 7.03
CA GLY A 85 0.54 10.95 8.40
C GLY A 85 1.80 10.09 8.56
N ASP A 86 2.30 10.00 9.79
CA ASP A 86 3.48 9.19 10.13
C ASP A 86 3.10 7.79 10.61
N LEU A 87 3.41 6.79 9.80
CA LEU A 87 3.10 5.38 10.10
C LEU A 87 4.17 4.67 10.90
N ARG A 88 5.35 5.28 11.12
CA ARG A 88 6.49 4.59 11.74
C ARG A 88 6.14 4.03 13.12
N GLY A 89 5.26 4.72 13.85
CA GLY A 89 4.73 4.27 15.14
C GLY A 89 4.01 2.92 15.11
N LEU A 90 3.40 2.53 13.99
CA LEU A 90 2.68 1.25 13.86
C LEU A 90 3.61 0.04 13.89
N THR A 91 4.88 0.25 13.53
CA THR A 91 5.85 -0.85 13.48
C THR A 91 6.50 -1.16 14.81
N ASN A 92 6.34 -0.30 15.83
CA ASN A 92 6.99 -0.37 17.14
C ASN A 92 6.25 -1.24 18.17
N GLY A 93 5.04 -1.71 17.86
CA GLY A 93 4.25 -2.54 18.77
C GLY A 93 4.78 -3.97 18.89
N SER A 94 4.67 -4.57 20.08
CA SER A 94 5.02 -5.96 20.35
C SER A 94 3.88 -6.96 20.11
N GLY A 95 2.72 -6.49 19.65
CA GLY A 95 1.56 -7.34 19.37
C GLY A 95 1.59 -7.94 17.98
N ASP A 96 0.87 -9.05 17.80
CA ASP A 96 0.71 -9.72 16.49
C ASP A 96 -0.10 -8.87 15.49
N LEU A 97 -0.91 -7.92 15.99
CA LEU A 97 -1.69 -6.97 15.20
C LEU A 97 -1.63 -5.58 15.84
N VAL A 98 -1.40 -4.57 15.00
CA VAL A 98 -1.48 -3.15 15.36
C VAL A 98 -2.46 -2.48 14.41
N VAL A 99 -3.43 -1.73 14.97
CA VAL A 99 -4.42 -0.96 14.21
C VAL A 99 -4.31 0.51 14.61
N ALA A 100 -4.18 1.39 13.63
CA ALA A 100 -4.19 2.84 13.84
C ALA A 100 -5.63 3.34 14.02
N ALA A 101 -5.83 4.32 14.90
CA ALA A 101 -7.08 5.07 15.01
C ALA A 101 -6.80 6.55 14.74
N PHE A 102 -7.66 7.20 13.97
CA PHE A 102 -7.57 8.64 13.71
C PHE A 102 -8.08 9.42 14.93
N ALA A 103 -7.40 10.51 15.27
CA ALA A 103 -7.77 11.35 16.40
C ALA A 103 -9.09 12.11 16.15
N GLU A 104 -9.34 12.49 14.89
CA GLU A 104 -10.52 13.23 14.44
C GLU A 104 -10.97 12.73 13.06
N ARG A 105 -12.22 13.02 12.68
CA ARG A 105 -12.90 12.51 11.47
C ARG A 105 -12.93 13.51 10.34
#